data_AF-A0AA35X8N7-F1
#
_entry.id   AF-A0AA35X8N7-F1
#
_cell.length_a   1.000
_cell.length_b   1.000
_cell.length_c   1.000
_cell.angle_alpha   90.00
_cell.angle_beta   90.00
_cell.angle_gamma   90.00
#
_symmetry.space_group_name_H-M   'P 1'
#
loop_
_entity.id
_entity.type
_entity.pdbx_description
1 polymer ?
#
loop_
_entity_poly.entity_id
_entity_poly.type
_entity_poly.pdbx_seq_one_letter_code
_entity_poly.pdbx_strand_id
1 'polypeptide(L)'
;MAAGLRKQKKYNWKETNLSLFGSDLEKKIKEASAHGEEAWKGAGAEVGLQIWRIVKFKVTHWPKGDYGKFYNGDSYIILNTYKRDPSSEALSWDVHFWIGKYSTQDEYGTAAYKTVELDHFLKDAAVQHREVQGNESQRFRSYFDHIVTWKGGADSGFNHVEPEKYTPRLLHIKGKKDNVRIEEKQLKRKYINSGDVFVLDLGLKIIQWNGKESNKDERIVAASFMTSLKTDRGGRPALETVDEQGLSENHEFYKKLWVGLFGSKKTKSAEAGGTDEDVKAVEKVLHMIHEKKDHQLSFKQVASGFISRGYLDPTDVFVLDTGLHVFVWVGKEATSHEKGGGLVIAHEYVKTSKHPFLPITRVAQGQSLEAFESTFDDRAEIGSNIQGKGDCVIL
;
A
#
# COMPACT_ATOMS: atom_id res chain seq x y z
N MET A 1 -10.49 -20.10 -49.81
CA MET A 1 -9.20 -20.11 -49.08
C MET A 1 -9.37 -19.21 -47.85
N ALA A 2 -9.49 -19.80 -46.65
CA ALA A 2 -9.75 -19.03 -45.43
C ALA A 2 -8.44 -18.61 -44.72
N ALA A 3 -8.38 -17.37 -44.23
CA ALA A 3 -7.23 -16.88 -43.49
C ALA A 3 -7.23 -17.43 -42.04
N GLY A 4 -6.20 -18.20 -41.68
CA GLY A 4 -6.09 -18.82 -40.38
C GLY A 4 -5.73 -17.85 -39.26
N LEU A 5 -6.58 -17.77 -38.23
CA LEU A 5 -6.31 -17.07 -36.98
C LEU A 5 -5.03 -17.60 -36.31
N ARG A 6 -3.97 -16.78 -36.26
CA ARG A 6 -2.82 -17.05 -35.37
C ARG A 6 -3.27 -16.88 -33.92
N LYS A 7 -3.48 -17.99 -33.21
CA LYS A 7 -3.61 -17.98 -31.73
C LYS A 7 -2.37 -17.32 -31.13
N GLN A 8 -2.56 -16.41 -30.18
CA GLN A 8 -1.47 -15.94 -29.30
C GLN A 8 -0.78 -17.16 -28.67
N LYS A 9 0.56 -17.14 -28.60
CA LYS A 9 1.30 -18.10 -27.78
C LYS A 9 0.85 -17.92 -26.32
N LYS A 10 0.30 -18.97 -25.71
CA LYS A 10 0.12 -19.02 -24.25
C LYS A 10 1.50 -18.90 -23.62
N TYR A 11 1.69 -17.89 -22.76
CA TYR A 11 2.89 -17.77 -21.95
C TYR A 11 2.93 -18.93 -20.94
N ASN A 12 3.97 -19.76 -20.99
CA ASN A 12 4.13 -20.90 -20.09
C ASN A 12 5.09 -20.51 -18.97
N TRP A 13 4.56 -20.20 -17.79
CA TRP A 13 5.33 -19.76 -16.63
C TRP A 13 6.35 -20.80 -16.13
N LYS A 14 6.23 -22.06 -16.57
CA LYS A 14 7.11 -23.18 -16.21
C LYS A 14 8.55 -23.10 -16.76
N GLU A 15 8.87 -22.12 -17.61
CA GLU A 15 10.21 -21.92 -18.17
C GLU A 15 11.00 -20.77 -17.51
N THR A 16 10.46 -20.14 -16.48
CA THR A 16 11.27 -19.26 -15.62
C THR A 16 12.10 -20.09 -14.64
N ASN A 17 13.39 -19.76 -14.49
CA ASN A 17 14.34 -20.42 -13.57
C ASN A 17 14.01 -20.10 -12.08
N LEU A 18 12.83 -20.52 -11.63
CA LEU A 18 12.32 -20.37 -10.26
C LEU A 18 12.37 -21.68 -9.46
N SER A 19 12.79 -22.79 -10.08
CA SER A 19 12.73 -24.16 -9.54
C SER A 19 13.75 -24.49 -8.43
N LEU A 20 14.47 -23.50 -7.89
CA LEU A 20 15.51 -23.68 -6.87
C LEU A 20 15.41 -22.69 -5.68
N PHE A 21 14.37 -21.86 -5.64
CA PHE A 21 14.11 -20.96 -4.51
C PHE A 21 13.79 -21.76 -3.24
N GLY A 22 14.48 -21.47 -2.14
CA GLY A 22 14.11 -21.91 -0.79
C GLY A 22 14.90 -23.08 -0.17
N SER A 23 15.90 -23.65 -0.84
CA SER A 23 16.71 -24.74 -0.25
C SER A 23 17.64 -24.26 0.89
N ASP A 24 18.02 -25.13 1.83
CA ASP A 24 19.04 -24.84 2.86
C ASP A 24 20.39 -24.41 2.26
N LEU A 25 20.71 -24.90 1.06
CA LEU A 25 21.86 -24.47 0.29
C LEU A 25 21.69 -23.02 -0.16
N GLU A 26 20.51 -22.64 -0.63
CA GLU A 26 20.19 -21.26 -0.99
C GLU A 26 20.12 -20.34 0.24
N LYS A 27 19.70 -20.83 1.41
CA LYS A 27 19.78 -20.10 2.68
C LYS A 27 21.24 -19.81 3.06
N LYS A 28 22.12 -20.82 3.03
CA LYS A 28 23.56 -20.62 3.26
C LYS A 28 24.22 -19.73 2.21
N ILE A 29 23.78 -19.80 0.94
CA ILE A 29 24.23 -18.90 -0.12
C ILE A 29 23.71 -17.47 0.10
N LYS A 30 22.49 -17.27 0.61
CA LYS A 30 21.92 -15.95 0.94
C LYS A 30 22.55 -15.35 2.20
N GLU A 31 22.77 -16.13 3.26
CA GLU A 31 23.56 -15.73 4.43
C GLU A 31 25.00 -15.36 4.01
N ALA A 32 25.65 -16.19 3.19
CA ALA A 32 27.00 -15.90 2.67
C ALA A 32 27.02 -14.71 1.69
N SER A 33 25.97 -14.49 0.90
CA SER A 33 25.81 -13.33 0.00
C SER A 33 25.54 -12.06 0.80
N ALA A 34 24.76 -12.12 1.88
CA ALA A 34 24.52 -11.00 2.78
C ALA A 34 25.77 -10.64 3.58
N HIS A 35 26.54 -11.63 4.06
CA HIS A 35 27.86 -11.39 4.66
C HIS A 35 28.94 -10.99 3.65
N GLY A 36 28.74 -11.28 2.36
CA GLY A 36 29.63 -10.91 1.25
C GLY A 36 29.33 -9.54 0.62
N GLU A 37 28.09 -9.05 0.73
CA GLU A 37 27.68 -7.72 0.28
C GLU A 37 28.32 -6.64 1.17
N GLU A 38 29.21 -5.84 0.58
CA GLU A 38 30.00 -4.87 1.36
C GLU A 38 29.12 -3.80 2.02
N ALA A 39 27.95 -3.50 1.44
CA ALA A 39 27.00 -2.53 1.96
C ALA A 39 26.41 -2.91 3.33
N TRP A 40 26.41 -4.20 3.72
CA TRP A 40 25.87 -4.68 5.00
C TRP A 40 26.91 -4.78 6.12
N LYS A 41 28.20 -4.53 5.82
CA LYS A 41 29.27 -4.52 6.83
C LYS A 41 29.00 -3.41 7.86
N GLY A 42 28.63 -3.80 9.09
CA GLY A 42 28.26 -2.87 10.15
C GLY A 42 26.84 -2.29 10.03
N ALA A 43 25.98 -2.88 9.20
CA ALA A 43 24.56 -2.52 9.18
C ALA A 43 23.89 -2.88 10.50
N GLY A 44 23.20 -1.94 11.12
CA GLY A 44 22.41 -2.13 12.32
C GLY A 44 23.18 -2.43 13.61
N ALA A 45 24.49 -2.21 13.64
CA ALA A 45 25.35 -2.48 14.80
C ALA A 45 25.29 -1.38 15.88
N GLU A 46 24.95 -0.15 15.51
CA GLU A 46 24.85 1.02 16.41
C GLU A 46 23.50 1.73 16.21
N VAL A 47 23.05 2.45 17.24
CA VAL A 47 21.81 3.25 17.19
C VAL A 47 21.97 4.40 16.19
N GLY A 48 21.01 4.54 15.28
CA GLY A 48 21.00 5.59 14.26
C GLY A 48 20.37 5.16 12.94
N LEU A 49 20.55 6.01 11.93
CA LEU A 49 19.99 5.83 10.59
C LEU A 49 21.09 5.49 9.57
N GLN A 50 20.85 4.46 8.76
CA GLN A 50 21.70 4.08 7.63
C GLN A 50 20.85 4.07 6.35
N ILE A 51 21.34 4.72 5.29
CA ILE A 51 20.63 4.80 4.01
C ILE A 51 21.55 4.30 2.89
N TRP A 52 20.95 3.54 1.98
CA TRP A 52 21.55 3.08 0.75
C TRP A 52 20.64 3.40 -0.45
N ARG A 53 21.26 3.69 -1.58
CA ARG A 53 20.62 3.88 -2.89
C ARG A 53 20.87 2.64 -3.75
N ILE A 54 19.84 2.17 -4.44
CA ILE A 54 19.98 1.13 -5.46
C ILE A 54 20.44 1.79 -6.77
N VAL A 55 21.56 1.33 -7.32
CA VAL A 55 22.12 1.81 -8.59
C VAL A 55 22.54 0.59 -9.40
N LYS A 56 21.87 0.34 -10.54
CA LYS A 56 22.19 -0.77 -11.46
C LYS A 56 22.35 -2.12 -10.72
N PHE A 57 21.31 -2.51 -9.99
CA PHE A 57 21.25 -3.72 -9.13
C PHE A 57 22.20 -3.76 -7.92
N LYS A 58 23.00 -2.72 -7.66
CA LYS A 58 23.93 -2.66 -6.52
C LYS A 58 23.40 -1.78 -5.39
N VAL A 59 23.66 -2.20 -4.16
CA VAL A 59 23.41 -1.41 -2.96
C VAL A 59 24.60 -0.49 -2.74
N THR A 60 24.37 0.83 -2.68
CA THR A 60 25.44 1.83 -2.50
C THR A 60 25.11 2.75 -1.33
N HIS A 61 26.06 3.05 -0.44
CA HIS A 61 25.81 3.96 0.67
C HIS A 61 25.38 5.34 0.18
N TRP A 62 24.33 5.88 0.78
CA TRP A 62 23.88 7.25 0.54
C TRP A 62 24.68 8.22 1.41
N PRO A 63 25.13 9.39 0.91
CA PRO A 63 25.91 10.34 1.71
C PRO A 63 25.12 10.84 2.91
N LYS A 64 25.74 10.84 4.11
CA LYS A 64 25.08 11.32 5.34
C LYS A 64 24.56 12.76 5.25
N GLY A 65 25.24 13.63 4.48
CA GLY A 65 24.80 15.01 4.21
C GLY A 65 23.60 15.16 3.27
N ASP A 66 23.17 14.06 2.64
CA ASP A 66 22.00 13.99 1.75
C ASP A 66 20.89 13.11 2.32
N TYR A 67 20.96 12.72 3.60
CA TYR A 67 19.84 12.07 4.29
C TYR A 67 18.60 12.98 4.25
N GLY A 68 17.42 12.36 4.03
CA GLY A 68 16.17 13.07 3.75
C GLY A 68 16.04 13.57 2.30
N LYS A 69 17.10 13.53 1.48
CA LYS A 69 17.07 13.86 0.05
C LYS A 69 17.08 12.58 -0.77
N PHE A 70 16.10 12.43 -1.66
CA PHE A 70 15.95 11.23 -2.49
C PHE A 70 15.71 11.61 -3.95
N TYR A 71 16.29 10.89 -4.90
CA TYR A 71 15.94 11.04 -6.31
C TYR A 71 14.65 10.28 -6.63
N ASN A 72 13.73 10.93 -7.35
CA ASN A 72 12.45 10.32 -7.71
C ASN A 72 12.57 9.20 -8.76
N GLY A 73 13.72 9.05 -9.42
CA GLY A 73 14.00 8.00 -10.38
C GLY A 73 14.63 6.74 -9.82
N ASP A 74 14.89 6.62 -8.51
CA ASP A 74 15.54 5.43 -7.93
C ASP A 74 14.76 4.85 -6.74
N SER A 75 15.20 3.67 -6.29
CA SER A 75 14.79 3.07 -5.03
C SER A 75 15.91 3.11 -3.98
N TYR A 76 15.54 3.19 -2.71
CA TYR A 76 16.44 3.33 -1.56
C TYR A 76 16.08 2.31 -0.48
N ILE A 77 17.06 1.93 0.33
CA ILE A 77 16.88 1.14 1.55
C ILE A 77 17.31 2.03 2.73
N ILE A 78 16.49 2.09 3.77
CA ILE A 78 16.68 2.89 4.97
C ILE A 78 16.55 1.96 6.16
N LEU A 79 17.60 1.84 6.96
CA LEU A 79 17.61 1.10 8.23
C LEU A 79 17.63 2.11 9.39
N ASN A 80 16.64 2.02 10.26
CA ASN A 80 16.62 2.71 11.54
C ASN A 80 16.88 1.70 12.67
N THR A 81 17.97 1.91 13.42
CA THR A 81 18.36 1.09 14.57
C THR A 81 18.14 1.88 15.86
N TYR A 82 17.40 1.30 16.79
CA TYR A 82 16.99 1.96 18.03
C TYR A 82 16.89 0.96 19.19
N LYS A 83 16.90 1.48 20.42
CA LYS A 83 16.58 0.70 21.63
C LYS A 83 15.10 0.91 21.96
N ARG A 84 14.31 -0.17 22.11
CA ARG A 84 12.90 -0.07 22.54
C ARG A 84 12.78 0.34 24.01
N ASP A 85 13.71 -0.14 24.82
CA ASP A 85 13.88 0.23 26.22
C ASP A 85 15.28 0.86 26.37
N PRO A 86 15.39 2.14 26.77
CA PRO A 86 16.68 2.79 26.97
C PRO A 86 17.61 2.10 27.99
N SER A 87 17.06 1.27 28.89
CA SER A 87 17.81 0.50 29.89
C SER A 87 18.33 -0.85 29.37
N SER A 88 17.95 -1.25 28.15
CA SER A 88 18.33 -2.52 27.54
C SER A 88 19.39 -2.34 26.45
N GLU A 89 20.31 -3.29 26.35
CA GLU A 89 21.24 -3.40 25.21
C GLU A 89 20.60 -4.09 23.99
N ALA A 90 19.35 -4.53 24.08
CA ALA A 90 18.62 -5.10 22.95
C ALA A 90 18.26 -4.03 21.91
N LEU A 91 18.92 -4.10 20.75
CA LEU A 91 18.58 -3.30 19.58
C LEU A 91 17.29 -3.79 18.92
N SER A 92 16.66 -2.88 18.19
CA SER A 92 15.51 -3.12 17.32
C SER A 92 15.70 -2.37 16.01
N TRP A 93 15.10 -2.90 14.95
CA TRP A 93 15.34 -2.44 13.59
C TRP A 93 14.02 -2.23 12.86
N ASP A 94 13.89 -1.08 12.21
CA ASP A 94 12.91 -0.85 11.15
C ASP A 94 13.67 -0.73 9.82
N VAL A 95 13.37 -1.59 8.85
CA VAL A 95 13.88 -1.51 7.49
C VAL A 95 12.77 -0.98 6.59
N HIS A 96 13.03 0.14 5.93
CA HIS A 96 12.14 0.73 4.96
C HIS A 96 12.79 0.62 3.59
N PHE A 97 12.04 0.24 2.56
CA PHE A 97 12.46 0.49 1.18
C PHE A 97 11.56 1.57 0.59
N TRP A 98 12.19 2.66 0.16
CA TRP A 98 11.53 3.80 -0.45
C TRP A 98 11.62 3.70 -1.96
N ILE A 99 10.47 3.76 -2.63
CA ILE A 99 10.36 3.65 -4.09
C ILE A 99 10.10 5.03 -4.68
N GLY A 100 11.06 5.54 -5.43
CA GLY A 100 10.90 6.75 -6.23
C GLY A 100 9.84 6.57 -7.31
N LYS A 101 9.06 7.62 -7.57
CA LYS A 101 7.91 7.58 -8.47
C LYS A 101 8.24 7.10 -9.90
N TYR A 102 9.46 7.36 -10.35
CA TYR A 102 9.98 7.01 -11.66
C TYR A 102 11.02 5.87 -11.60
N SER A 103 11.21 5.24 -10.44
CA SER A 103 12.10 4.08 -10.31
C SER A 103 11.56 2.89 -11.09
N THR A 104 12.47 2.18 -11.77
CA THR A 104 12.10 1.11 -12.68
C THR A 104 11.76 -0.19 -11.95
N GLN A 105 11.09 -1.12 -12.65
CA GLN A 105 10.62 -2.37 -12.05
C GLN A 105 11.75 -3.23 -11.49
N ASP A 106 12.91 -3.20 -12.15
CA ASP A 106 14.12 -3.87 -11.72
C ASP A 106 14.78 -3.22 -10.49
N GLU A 107 14.73 -1.90 -10.36
CA GLU A 107 15.29 -1.18 -9.20
C GLU A 107 14.48 -1.40 -7.93
N TYR A 108 13.15 -1.22 -7.97
CA TYR A 108 12.33 -1.47 -6.77
C TYR A 108 12.20 -2.96 -6.46
N GLY A 109 12.25 -3.83 -7.48
CA GLY A 109 12.37 -5.28 -7.31
C GLY A 109 13.67 -5.65 -6.59
N THR A 110 14.78 -5.01 -6.96
CA THR A 110 16.06 -5.13 -6.24
C THR A 110 15.96 -4.60 -4.81
N ALA A 111 15.35 -3.43 -4.59
CA ALA A 111 15.20 -2.83 -3.26
C ALA A 111 14.39 -3.73 -2.31
N ALA A 112 13.30 -4.33 -2.80
CA ALA A 112 12.50 -5.29 -2.04
C ALA A 112 13.30 -6.57 -1.74
N TYR A 113 13.99 -7.15 -2.74
CA TYR A 113 14.84 -8.32 -2.54
C TYR A 113 15.96 -8.07 -1.52
N LYS A 114 16.68 -6.95 -1.67
CA LYS A 114 17.79 -6.55 -0.80
C LYS A 114 17.33 -6.14 0.61
N THR A 115 16.07 -5.71 0.77
CA THR A 115 15.43 -5.52 2.08
C THR A 115 15.22 -6.84 2.81
N VAL A 116 14.79 -7.90 2.11
CA VAL A 116 14.67 -9.24 2.68
C VAL A 116 16.06 -9.81 3.02
N GLU A 117 17.07 -9.57 2.17
CA GLU A 117 18.46 -9.96 2.45
C GLU A 117 19.02 -9.26 3.72
N LEU A 118 18.71 -7.97 3.90
CA LEU A 118 19.10 -7.21 5.09
C LEU A 118 18.34 -7.65 6.36
N ASP A 119 17.04 -7.94 6.28
CA ASP A 119 16.28 -8.51 7.42
C ASP A 119 16.89 -9.85 7.86
N HIS A 120 17.30 -10.70 6.90
CA HIS A 120 17.95 -11.97 7.22
C HIS A 120 19.32 -11.79 7.87
N PHE A 121 20.13 -10.82 7.42
CA PHE A 121 21.37 -10.41 8.10
C PHE A 121 21.12 -9.95 9.54
N LEU A 122 19.98 -9.30 9.79
CA LEU A 122 19.48 -8.89 11.11
C LEU A 122 18.71 -10.01 11.85
N LYS A 123 18.84 -11.27 11.41
CA LYS A 123 18.24 -12.48 12.02
C LYS A 123 16.70 -12.47 12.03
N ASP A 124 16.09 -11.95 10.96
CA ASP A 124 14.64 -11.83 10.76
C ASP A 124 13.94 -11.00 11.87
N ALA A 125 14.69 -10.10 12.53
CA ALA A 125 14.22 -9.31 13.66
C ALA A 125 13.64 -7.93 13.26
N ALA A 126 13.81 -7.49 12.01
CA ALA A 126 13.40 -6.15 11.59
C ALA A 126 11.92 -6.09 11.20
N VAL A 127 11.31 -4.92 11.37
CA VAL A 127 10.00 -4.63 10.78
C VAL A 127 10.24 -4.09 9.36
N GLN A 128 9.58 -4.66 8.34
CA GLN A 128 9.78 -4.25 6.95
C GLN A 128 8.64 -3.35 6.47
N HIS A 129 8.98 -2.16 5.97
CA HIS A 129 8.04 -1.14 5.52
C HIS A 129 8.23 -0.84 4.03
N ARG A 130 7.15 -0.87 3.26
CA ARG A 130 7.13 -0.41 1.86
C ARG A 130 6.74 1.06 1.83
N GLU A 131 7.71 1.93 1.61
CA GLU A 131 7.48 3.36 1.46
C GLU A 131 7.39 3.70 -0.02
N VAL A 132 6.30 4.33 -0.44
CA VAL A 132 6.18 4.88 -1.80
C VAL A 132 6.44 6.36 -1.70
N GLN A 133 7.22 6.93 -2.62
CA GLN A 133 7.34 8.39 -2.76
C GLN A 133 5.94 9.00 -2.73
N GLY A 134 5.62 9.67 -1.62
CA GLY A 134 4.30 10.24 -1.40
C GLY A 134 3.49 9.69 -0.25
N ASN A 135 3.41 8.38 -0.16
CA ASN A 135 2.61 7.70 0.85
C ASN A 135 3.52 7.12 1.94
N GLU A 136 4.58 7.86 2.29
CA GLU A 136 5.48 7.46 3.35
C GLU A 136 4.75 7.44 4.69
N SER A 137 4.97 6.38 5.46
CA SER A 137 4.46 6.20 6.80
C SER A 137 4.87 7.35 7.72
N GLN A 138 4.05 7.66 8.73
CA GLN A 138 4.40 8.65 9.75
C GLN A 138 5.72 8.30 10.46
N ARG A 139 6.01 7.00 10.60
CA ARG A 139 7.28 6.48 11.12
C ARG A 139 8.46 6.88 10.23
N PHE A 140 8.41 6.62 8.94
CA PHE A 140 9.47 7.02 8.01
C PHE A 140 9.69 8.55 8.01
N ARG A 141 8.59 9.31 8.03
CA ARG A 141 8.64 10.78 8.11
C ARG A 141 9.30 11.30 9.38
N SER A 142 9.19 10.59 10.50
CA SER A 142 9.79 11.00 11.77
C SER A 142 11.32 10.93 11.82
N TYR A 143 11.97 10.26 10.84
CA TYR A 143 13.43 10.16 10.78
C TYR A 143 14.12 11.37 10.15
N PHE A 144 13.36 12.29 9.55
CA PHE A 144 13.88 13.40 8.78
C PHE A 144 13.14 14.69 9.14
N ASP A 145 13.87 15.77 9.46
CA ASP A 145 13.25 17.08 9.66
C ASP A 145 12.43 17.49 8.42
N HIS A 146 13.00 17.25 7.24
CA HIS A 146 12.38 17.49 5.93
C HIS A 146 12.75 16.38 4.94
N ILE A 147 11.77 15.89 4.18
CA ILE A 147 11.99 15.04 3.01
C ILE A 147 11.98 15.90 1.75
N VAL A 148 13.06 15.84 0.97
CA VAL A 148 13.24 16.58 -0.29
C VAL A 148 13.36 15.58 -1.43
N THR A 149 12.53 15.69 -2.47
CA THR A 149 12.70 14.85 -3.67
C THR A 149 13.33 15.61 -4.82
N TRP A 150 14.46 15.10 -5.31
CA TRP A 150 15.13 15.54 -6.51
C TRP A 150 14.59 14.83 -7.76
N LYS A 151 14.76 15.46 -8.93
CA LYS A 151 14.36 14.88 -10.22
C LYS A 151 15.52 14.11 -10.85
N GLY A 152 15.19 13.04 -11.57
CA GLY A 152 16.16 12.17 -12.21
C GLY A 152 16.51 10.99 -11.30
N GLY A 153 17.57 10.27 -11.65
CA GLY A 153 18.01 9.05 -10.99
C GLY A 153 19.34 8.59 -11.56
N ALA A 154 19.72 7.34 -11.32
CA ALA A 154 20.74 6.64 -12.07
C ALA A 154 20.19 6.29 -13.46
N ASP A 155 21.06 6.22 -14.47
CA ASP A 155 20.67 5.62 -15.74
C ASP A 155 20.36 4.14 -15.50
N SER A 156 19.08 3.76 -15.67
CA SER A 156 18.64 2.37 -15.61
C SER A 156 19.35 1.53 -16.69
N GLY A 157 19.38 0.21 -16.51
CA GLY A 157 19.94 -0.69 -17.52
C GLY A 157 19.15 -0.72 -18.83
N PHE A 158 17.89 -0.25 -18.83
CA PHE A 158 16.99 -0.25 -19.98
C PHE A 158 16.02 0.93 -20.00
N ASN A 159 16.06 1.66 -21.12
CA ASN A 159 15.10 2.65 -21.62
C ASN A 159 14.93 4.00 -20.88
N HIS A 160 14.94 5.05 -21.71
CA HIS A 160 14.57 6.42 -21.38
C HIS A 160 13.06 6.52 -21.07
N VAL A 161 12.70 7.12 -19.93
CA VAL A 161 11.31 7.27 -19.50
C VAL A 161 10.70 8.55 -20.08
N GLU A 162 9.71 8.41 -20.97
CA GLU A 162 8.93 9.55 -21.46
C GLU A 162 8.08 10.20 -20.36
N PRO A 163 7.73 11.51 -20.47
CA PRO A 163 6.92 12.19 -19.48
C PRO A 163 5.56 11.53 -19.22
N GLU A 164 5.28 11.32 -17.94
CA GLU A 164 4.10 10.66 -17.42
C GLU A 164 2.78 11.29 -17.89
N LYS A 165 2.03 10.57 -18.73
CA LYS A 165 0.78 11.06 -19.32
C LYS A 165 -0.41 10.76 -18.41
N TYR A 166 -0.81 11.72 -17.58
CA TYR A 166 -1.98 11.59 -16.71
C TYR A 166 -3.29 11.56 -17.50
N THR A 167 -4.06 10.49 -17.36
CA THR A 167 -5.44 10.41 -17.84
C THR A 167 -6.38 11.01 -16.78
N PRO A 168 -7.23 11.99 -17.12
CA PRO A 168 -8.22 12.52 -16.19
C PRO A 168 -9.21 11.44 -15.71
N ARG A 169 -9.62 11.51 -14.44
CA ARG A 169 -10.63 10.62 -13.85
C ARG A 169 -11.47 11.33 -12.79
N LEU A 170 -12.69 10.83 -12.56
CA LEU A 170 -13.59 11.31 -11.50
C LEU A 170 -13.71 10.23 -10.44
N LEU A 171 -13.48 10.60 -9.18
CA LEU A 171 -13.62 9.73 -8.03
C LEU A 171 -14.81 10.20 -7.20
N HIS A 172 -15.61 9.26 -6.73
CA HIS A 172 -16.79 9.46 -5.92
C HIS A 172 -16.50 8.95 -4.52
N ILE A 173 -16.60 9.83 -3.53
CA ILE A 173 -16.33 9.55 -2.13
C ILE A 173 -17.67 9.56 -1.39
N LYS A 174 -18.08 8.39 -0.87
CA LYS A 174 -19.35 8.22 -0.16
C LYS A 174 -19.23 7.30 1.05
N GLY A 175 -19.93 7.63 2.14
CA GLY A 175 -20.08 6.77 3.32
C GLY A 175 -19.89 7.53 4.63
N LYS A 176 -19.88 6.81 5.75
CA LYS A 176 -19.97 7.42 7.09
C LYS A 176 -19.03 6.73 8.08
N LYS A 177 -18.45 7.49 9.02
CA LYS A 177 -17.45 7.02 9.99
C LYS A 177 -16.33 6.22 9.30
N ASP A 178 -16.08 5.00 9.75
CA ASP A 178 -14.99 4.12 9.32
C ASP A 178 -15.24 3.46 7.96
N ASN A 179 -16.36 3.76 7.31
CA ASN A 179 -16.86 3.07 6.11
C ASN A 179 -17.10 4.02 4.93
N VAL A 180 -16.25 5.05 4.81
CA VAL A 180 -16.18 5.91 3.62
C VAL A 180 -15.41 5.19 2.51
N ARG A 181 -15.93 5.19 1.29
CA ARG A 181 -15.30 4.59 0.10
C ARG A 181 -14.92 5.61 -0.95
N ILE A 182 -14.02 5.20 -1.84
CA ILE A 182 -13.62 5.94 -3.03
C ILE A 182 -13.82 5.04 -4.26
N GLU A 183 -14.74 5.40 -5.17
CA GLU A 183 -15.03 4.67 -6.40
C GLU A 183 -14.78 5.53 -7.64
N GLU A 184 -14.13 4.99 -8.67
CA GLU A 184 -13.98 5.70 -9.94
C GLU A 184 -15.30 5.68 -10.74
N LYS A 185 -15.70 6.87 -11.22
CA LYS A 185 -16.86 7.08 -12.10
C LYS A 185 -16.38 7.69 -13.42
N GLN A 186 -17.20 7.55 -14.46
CA GLN A 186 -16.96 8.24 -15.73
C GLN A 186 -17.03 9.77 -15.51
N LEU A 187 -16.18 10.52 -16.23
CA LEU A 187 -16.17 11.99 -16.28
C LEU A 187 -17.45 12.57 -16.92
N LYS A 188 -18.61 12.40 -16.28
CA LYS A 188 -19.91 12.89 -16.77
C LYS A 188 -20.68 13.56 -15.65
N ARG A 189 -21.30 14.71 -15.96
CA ARG A 189 -22.07 15.55 -15.01
C ARG A 189 -23.12 14.74 -14.22
N LYS A 190 -23.75 13.76 -14.87
CA LYS A 190 -24.82 12.90 -14.30
C LYS A 190 -24.41 11.99 -13.13
N TYR A 191 -23.11 11.85 -12.84
CA TYR A 191 -22.63 11.01 -11.73
C TYR A 191 -22.44 11.78 -10.43
N ILE A 192 -22.29 13.11 -10.49
CA ILE A 192 -22.18 13.91 -9.27
C ILE A 192 -23.56 14.18 -8.66
N ASN A 193 -23.60 14.34 -7.34
CA ASN A 193 -24.79 14.70 -6.58
C ASN A 193 -24.42 15.59 -5.39
N SER A 194 -25.40 16.29 -4.83
CA SER A 194 -25.24 17.24 -3.74
C SER A 194 -24.96 16.62 -2.37
N GLY A 195 -25.17 15.32 -2.20
CA GLY A 195 -25.05 14.61 -0.93
C GLY A 195 -23.66 14.05 -0.63
N ASP A 196 -22.77 13.99 -1.62
CA ASP A 196 -21.50 13.27 -1.51
C ASP A 196 -20.29 14.16 -1.89
N VAL A 197 -19.07 13.68 -1.63
CA VAL A 197 -17.82 14.34 -2.06
C VAL A 197 -17.29 13.71 -3.35
N PHE A 198 -16.69 14.51 -4.23
CA PHE A 198 -16.10 14.03 -5.48
C PHE A 198 -14.70 14.61 -5.67
N VAL A 199 -13.74 13.79 -6.12
CA VAL A 199 -12.38 14.24 -6.47
C VAL A 199 -12.20 14.12 -7.97
N LEU A 200 -12.01 15.26 -8.65
CA LEU A 200 -11.59 15.31 -10.04
C LEU A 200 -10.07 15.34 -10.10
N ASP A 201 -9.50 14.29 -10.66
CA ASP A 201 -8.07 14.11 -10.81
C ASP A 201 -7.66 14.43 -12.25
N LEU A 202 -6.86 15.48 -12.42
CA LEU A 202 -6.31 15.96 -13.70
C LEU A 202 -4.77 15.77 -13.76
N GLY A 203 -4.19 14.90 -12.92
CA GLY A 203 -2.75 14.68 -12.85
C GLY A 203 -2.03 15.74 -12.00
N LEU A 204 -1.64 16.86 -12.61
CA LEU A 204 -0.95 17.98 -11.92
C LEU A 204 -1.90 18.97 -11.25
N LYS A 205 -3.20 18.73 -11.33
CA LYS A 205 -4.21 19.41 -10.53
C LYS A 205 -5.22 18.38 -10.03
N ILE A 206 -5.63 18.50 -8.77
CA ILE A 206 -6.60 17.61 -8.14
C ILE A 206 -7.59 18.50 -7.41
N ILE A 207 -8.87 18.33 -7.73
CA ILE A 207 -9.95 19.20 -7.24
C ILE A 207 -10.92 18.36 -6.44
N GLN A 208 -10.97 18.58 -5.12
CA GLN A 208 -12.04 18.09 -4.25
C GLN A 208 -13.24 19.02 -4.38
N TRP A 209 -14.38 18.46 -4.74
CA TRP A 209 -15.67 19.11 -4.79
C TRP A 209 -16.56 18.51 -3.71
N ASN A 210 -17.05 19.34 -2.79
CA ASN A 210 -17.96 18.92 -1.73
C ASN A 210 -19.40 19.23 -2.14
N GLY A 211 -20.28 18.23 -2.18
CA GLY A 211 -21.72 18.46 -2.30
C GLY A 211 -22.24 19.34 -1.15
N LYS A 212 -23.26 20.16 -1.42
CA LYS A 212 -23.83 21.08 -0.40
C LYS A 212 -24.32 20.39 0.88
N GLU A 213 -24.65 19.10 0.81
CA GLU A 213 -25.15 18.25 1.89
C GLU A 213 -24.14 17.17 2.33
N SER A 214 -22.94 17.15 1.73
CA SER A 214 -21.91 16.14 2.01
C SER A 214 -21.40 16.14 3.45
N ASN A 215 -21.18 14.95 3.99
CA ASN A 215 -20.84 14.76 5.39
C ASN A 215 -19.35 15.06 5.69
N LYS A 216 -18.97 15.11 6.98
CA LYS A 216 -17.60 15.49 7.38
C LYS A 216 -16.57 14.38 7.13
N ASP A 217 -16.97 13.12 7.29
CA ASP A 217 -16.07 11.97 7.18
C ASP A 217 -15.58 11.82 5.73
N GLU A 218 -16.51 11.95 4.76
CA GLU A 218 -16.21 12.01 3.33
C GLU A 218 -15.21 13.12 2.97
N ARG A 219 -15.40 14.33 3.53
CA ARG A 219 -14.51 15.47 3.25
C ARG A 219 -13.10 15.24 3.80
N ILE A 220 -12.98 14.61 4.98
CA ILE A 220 -11.70 14.28 5.61
C ILE A 220 -10.98 13.18 4.82
N VAL A 221 -11.70 12.13 4.41
CA VAL A 221 -11.13 11.04 3.60
C VAL A 221 -10.74 11.52 2.21
N ALA A 222 -11.55 12.36 1.56
CA ALA A 222 -11.21 12.97 0.28
C ALA A 222 -9.96 13.87 0.38
N ALA A 223 -9.84 14.70 1.42
CA ALA A 223 -8.67 15.55 1.64
C ALA A 223 -7.39 14.74 1.94
N SER A 224 -7.53 13.67 2.72
CA SER A 224 -6.44 12.72 3.00
C SER A 224 -5.99 12.01 1.73
N PHE A 225 -6.93 11.51 0.93
CA PHE A 225 -6.66 10.87 -0.35
C PHE A 225 -6.07 11.82 -1.41
N MET A 226 -6.53 13.08 -1.47
CA MET A 226 -5.89 14.11 -2.30
C MET A 226 -4.44 14.36 -1.86
N THR A 227 -4.17 14.35 -0.55
CA THR A 227 -2.82 14.50 0.00
C THR A 227 -1.95 13.31 -0.40
N SER A 228 -2.46 12.08 -0.29
CA SER A 228 -1.83 10.87 -0.85
C SER A 228 -1.50 11.04 -2.33
N LEU A 229 -2.47 11.39 -3.19
CA LEU A 229 -2.23 11.58 -4.63
C LEU A 229 -1.25 12.74 -4.96
N LYS A 230 -1.27 13.84 -4.19
CA LYS A 230 -0.31 14.93 -4.36
C LYS A 230 1.10 14.42 -4.14
N THR A 231 1.26 13.68 -3.06
CA THR A 231 2.57 13.28 -2.58
C THR A 231 3.06 12.10 -3.43
N ASP A 232 2.19 11.16 -3.86
CA ASP A 232 2.44 10.12 -4.90
C ASP A 232 3.06 10.74 -6.14
N ARG A 233 2.64 11.96 -6.47
CA ARG A 233 3.09 12.70 -7.64
C ARG A 233 4.30 13.58 -7.36
N GLY A 234 4.98 13.37 -6.24
CA GLY A 234 6.17 14.10 -5.80
C GLY A 234 5.86 15.54 -5.42
N GLY A 235 4.77 15.77 -4.70
CA GLY A 235 4.36 17.09 -4.20
C GLY A 235 3.85 18.08 -5.26
N ARG A 236 4.03 17.78 -6.55
CA ARG A 236 3.75 18.68 -7.69
C ARG A 236 2.29 19.08 -7.88
N PRO A 237 1.26 18.23 -7.64
CA PRO A 237 -0.10 18.62 -7.96
C PRO A 237 -0.60 19.78 -7.11
N ALA A 238 -1.23 20.75 -7.78
CA ALA A 238 -2.05 21.75 -7.09
C ALA A 238 -3.30 21.06 -6.53
N LEU A 239 -3.52 21.17 -5.23
CA LEU A 239 -4.77 20.76 -4.58
C LEU A 239 -5.70 21.96 -4.52
N GLU A 240 -6.95 21.75 -4.89
CA GLU A 240 -8.02 22.73 -4.81
C GLU A 240 -9.22 22.08 -4.12
N THR A 241 -9.80 22.74 -3.13
CA THR A 241 -11.06 22.31 -2.49
C THR A 241 -12.12 23.36 -2.77
N VAL A 242 -13.26 22.93 -3.28
CA VAL A 242 -14.42 23.77 -3.61
C VAL A 242 -15.70 23.15 -3.06
N ASP A 243 -16.60 23.98 -2.55
CA ASP A 243 -17.94 23.55 -2.15
C ASP A 243 -18.93 23.83 -3.29
N GLU A 244 -19.97 23.02 -3.43
CA GLU A 244 -21.05 23.25 -4.42
C GLU A 244 -21.68 24.64 -4.29
N GLN A 245 -21.83 25.12 -3.05
CA GLN A 245 -22.41 26.42 -2.75
C GLN A 245 -21.46 27.53 -3.21
N GLY A 246 -21.87 28.29 -4.23
CA GLY A 246 -21.11 29.42 -4.77
C GLY A 246 -20.12 29.06 -5.88
N LEU A 247 -19.95 27.77 -6.23
CA LEU A 247 -19.07 27.40 -7.34
C LEU A 247 -19.67 27.79 -8.69
N SER A 248 -18.91 28.57 -9.47
CA SER A 248 -19.33 28.97 -10.81
C SER A 248 -19.46 27.77 -11.75
N GLU A 249 -20.53 27.71 -12.55
CA GLU A 249 -20.68 26.77 -13.69
C GLU A 249 -19.51 26.83 -14.69
N ASN A 250 -18.73 27.91 -14.69
CA ASN A 250 -17.52 28.07 -15.50
C ASN A 250 -16.24 27.56 -14.82
N HIS A 251 -16.30 27.00 -13.61
CA HIS A 251 -15.15 26.42 -12.92
C HIS A 251 -14.61 25.20 -13.67
N GLU A 252 -13.32 24.92 -13.50
CA GLU A 252 -12.64 23.83 -14.18
C GLU A 252 -13.25 22.47 -13.84
N PHE A 253 -13.67 22.25 -12.59
CA PHE A 253 -14.32 21.03 -12.15
C PHE A 253 -15.54 20.69 -13.02
N TYR A 254 -16.45 21.64 -13.22
CA TYR A 254 -17.64 21.43 -14.04
C TYR A 254 -17.33 21.36 -15.54
N LYS A 255 -16.39 22.18 -16.05
CA LYS A 255 -15.98 22.16 -17.47
C LYS A 255 -15.37 20.85 -17.93
N LYS A 256 -14.71 20.08 -17.06
CA LYS A 256 -14.10 18.78 -17.37
C LYS A 256 -15.10 17.62 -17.33
N LEU A 257 -16.31 17.83 -16.82
CA LEU A 257 -17.37 16.81 -16.78
C LEU A 257 -18.22 16.86 -18.04
N TRP A 258 -18.26 15.76 -18.79
CA TRP A 258 -19.07 15.66 -20.00
C TRP A 258 -20.57 15.71 -19.68
N VAL A 259 -21.28 16.64 -20.32
CA VAL A 259 -22.74 16.77 -20.21
C VAL A 259 -23.42 15.96 -21.32
N GLY A 260 -22.92 16.01 -22.56
CA GLY A 260 -23.54 15.39 -23.73
C GLY A 260 -24.64 16.26 -24.35
N LEU A 261 -24.99 15.99 -25.62
CA LEU A 261 -25.87 16.87 -26.43
C LEU A 261 -27.25 17.14 -25.81
N PHE A 262 -27.79 16.19 -25.03
CA PHE A 262 -29.09 16.30 -24.35
C PHE A 262 -28.97 16.20 -22.81
N GLY A 263 -27.77 16.38 -22.27
CA GLY A 263 -27.54 16.22 -20.83
C GLY A 263 -27.95 17.43 -20.00
N SER A 264 -28.41 17.18 -18.78
CA SER A 264 -28.60 18.24 -17.80
C SER A 264 -27.27 18.72 -17.24
N LYS A 265 -27.12 20.05 -17.11
CA LYS A 265 -26.04 20.66 -16.32
C LYS A 265 -26.29 20.60 -14.81
N LYS A 266 -27.53 20.33 -14.36
CA LYS A 266 -27.86 20.29 -12.92
C LYS A 266 -27.18 19.12 -12.23
N THR A 267 -26.54 19.39 -11.10
CA THR A 267 -26.19 18.37 -10.09
C THR A 267 -27.47 17.64 -9.65
N LYS A 268 -27.36 16.35 -9.32
CA LYS A 268 -28.45 15.60 -8.65
C LYS A 268 -28.58 16.05 -7.20
N SER A 269 -29.78 15.97 -6.61
CA SER A 269 -29.95 16.19 -5.18
C SER A 269 -29.32 15.06 -4.34
N ALA A 270 -29.19 15.26 -3.03
CA ALA A 270 -28.61 14.27 -2.12
C ALA A 270 -29.42 12.96 -2.08
N GLU A 271 -30.74 13.04 -2.09
CA GLU A 271 -31.63 11.86 -2.09
C GLU A 271 -31.45 11.01 -3.36
N ALA A 272 -31.16 11.66 -4.50
CA ALA A 272 -30.83 10.99 -5.76
C ALA A 272 -29.38 10.45 -5.82
N GLY A 273 -28.58 10.68 -4.78
CA GLY A 273 -27.29 10.02 -4.50
C GLY A 273 -27.41 8.73 -3.67
N GLY A 274 -28.54 8.52 -2.96
CA GLY A 274 -28.72 7.43 -2.00
C GLY A 274 -28.17 7.77 -0.61
N THR A 275 -28.47 6.96 0.40
CA THR A 275 -28.02 7.23 1.79
C THR A 275 -26.58 6.77 2.02
N ASP A 276 -25.90 7.35 3.01
CA ASP A 276 -24.53 6.94 3.38
C ASP A 276 -24.54 5.61 4.13
N GLU A 277 -25.68 5.29 4.76
CA GLU A 277 -25.97 4.04 5.45
C GLU A 277 -26.05 2.84 4.50
N ASP A 278 -26.40 3.04 3.22
CA ASP A 278 -26.46 1.97 2.19
C ASP A 278 -25.06 1.49 1.73
N VAL A 279 -23.99 2.17 2.16
CA VAL A 279 -22.62 1.93 1.72
C VAL A 279 -22.07 0.65 2.36
N LYS A 280 -22.38 -0.53 1.83
CA LYS A 280 -21.66 -1.81 2.05
C LYS A 280 -21.76 -2.43 3.46
N ALA A 281 -20.70 -2.73 4.22
CA ALA A 281 -19.28 -2.32 4.17
C ALA A 281 -18.42 -2.82 2.97
N VAL A 282 -17.10 -2.53 2.95
CA VAL A 282 -16.14 -3.44 2.28
C VAL A 282 -15.94 -4.60 3.23
N GLU A 283 -16.23 -5.81 2.75
CA GLU A 283 -15.94 -7.03 3.48
C GLU A 283 -14.42 -7.19 3.57
N LYS A 284 -13.84 -7.19 4.77
CA LYS A 284 -12.40 -7.49 4.95
C LYS A 284 -12.11 -8.85 4.34
N VAL A 285 -10.94 -9.05 3.73
CA VAL A 285 -10.58 -10.35 3.13
C VAL A 285 -9.22 -10.80 3.61
N LEU A 286 -9.17 -11.96 4.26
CA LEU A 286 -7.93 -12.63 4.62
C LEU A 286 -7.57 -13.66 3.56
N HIS A 287 -6.38 -13.54 3.00
CA HIS A 287 -5.77 -14.54 2.15
C HIS A 287 -4.60 -15.21 2.87
N MET A 288 -4.38 -16.49 2.59
CA MET A 288 -3.23 -17.27 3.01
C MET A 288 -2.32 -17.53 1.81
N ILE A 289 -1.01 -17.41 2.05
CA ILE A 289 0.09 -17.75 1.16
C ILE A 289 0.75 -18.99 1.75
N HIS A 290 0.61 -20.11 1.06
CA HIS A 290 1.11 -21.42 1.48
C HIS A 290 1.88 -22.11 0.36
N GLU A 291 3.07 -22.61 0.65
CA GLU A 291 3.93 -23.40 -0.22
C GLU A 291 3.43 -24.85 -0.29
N LYS A 292 2.92 -25.23 -1.45
CA LYS A 292 2.53 -26.62 -1.73
C LYS A 292 3.77 -27.53 -1.80
N LYS A 293 3.51 -28.84 -1.67
CA LYS A 293 4.49 -29.93 -1.87
C LYS A 293 5.24 -29.93 -3.22
N ASP A 294 4.77 -29.18 -4.22
CA ASP A 294 5.43 -28.97 -5.51
C ASP A 294 6.17 -27.62 -5.61
N HIS A 295 6.52 -27.03 -4.47
CA HIS A 295 7.22 -25.74 -4.30
C HIS A 295 6.54 -24.54 -4.97
N GLN A 296 5.23 -24.63 -5.22
CA GLN A 296 4.44 -23.50 -5.70
C GLN A 296 3.72 -22.81 -4.54
N LEU A 297 3.98 -21.51 -4.39
CA LEU A 297 3.18 -20.64 -3.54
C LEU A 297 1.73 -20.62 -4.04
N SER A 298 0.80 -20.81 -3.13
CA SER A 298 -0.63 -20.76 -3.38
C SER A 298 -1.26 -19.63 -2.60
N PHE A 299 -2.02 -18.78 -3.30
CA PHE A 299 -2.74 -17.65 -2.72
C PHE A 299 -4.23 -17.99 -2.68
N LYS A 300 -4.82 -18.04 -1.49
CA LYS A 300 -6.23 -18.44 -1.29
C LYS A 300 -6.90 -17.54 -0.27
N GLN A 301 -8.10 -17.06 -0.55
CA GLN A 301 -8.98 -16.49 0.47
C GLN A 301 -9.33 -17.57 1.50
N VAL A 302 -9.14 -17.27 2.79
CA VAL A 302 -9.40 -18.18 3.92
C VAL A 302 -10.45 -17.65 4.89
N ALA A 303 -10.64 -16.33 4.96
CA ALA A 303 -11.73 -15.70 5.71
C ALA A 303 -12.20 -14.42 5.00
N SER A 304 -13.43 -14.02 5.27
CA SER A 304 -13.92 -12.69 4.92
C SER A 304 -14.97 -12.18 5.91
N GLY A 305 -15.09 -10.85 5.98
CA GLY A 305 -16.00 -10.17 6.89
C GLY A 305 -15.41 -10.09 8.29
N PHE A 306 -15.86 -10.99 9.17
CA PHE A 306 -15.37 -11.09 10.54
C PHE A 306 -14.05 -11.86 10.56
N ILE A 307 -12.96 -11.21 10.98
CA ILE A 307 -11.62 -11.79 10.98
C ILE A 307 -11.07 -11.75 12.40
N SER A 308 -11.03 -12.92 13.03
CA SER A 308 -10.36 -13.16 14.30
C SER A 308 -8.84 -13.29 14.10
N ARG A 309 -8.05 -12.92 15.12
CA ARG A 309 -6.61 -13.24 15.17
C ARG A 309 -6.35 -14.75 15.09
N GLY A 310 -7.30 -15.59 15.50
CA GLY A 310 -7.21 -17.05 15.46
C GLY A 310 -7.03 -17.65 14.06
N TYR A 311 -7.25 -16.89 12.99
CA TYR A 311 -6.95 -17.33 11.62
C TYR A 311 -5.45 -17.30 11.25
N LEU A 312 -4.60 -16.65 12.04
CA LEU A 312 -3.18 -16.48 11.73
C LEU A 312 -2.36 -17.69 12.21
N ASP A 313 -2.20 -18.68 11.34
CA ASP A 313 -1.39 -19.86 11.62
C ASP A 313 0.12 -19.52 11.62
N PRO A 314 0.88 -19.84 12.69
CA PRO A 314 2.34 -19.66 12.72
C PRO A 314 3.12 -20.27 11.55
N THR A 315 2.56 -21.28 10.86
CA THR A 315 3.22 -21.98 9.74
C THR A 315 3.03 -21.33 8.37
N ASP A 316 2.31 -20.21 8.26
CA ASP A 316 1.95 -19.60 6.97
C ASP A 316 2.16 -18.07 6.94
N VAL A 317 2.02 -17.48 5.74
CA VAL A 317 2.00 -16.02 5.52
C VAL A 317 0.59 -15.60 5.12
N PHE A 318 0.09 -14.48 5.64
CA PHE A 318 -1.28 -14.02 5.41
C PHE A 318 -1.31 -12.59 4.84
N VAL A 319 -2.26 -12.32 3.95
CA VAL A 319 -2.52 -11.00 3.37
C VAL A 319 -3.94 -10.58 3.72
N LEU A 320 -4.06 -9.64 4.66
CA LEU A 320 -5.30 -9.05 5.13
C LEU A 320 -5.58 -7.75 4.37
N ASP A 321 -6.61 -7.74 3.52
CA ASP A 321 -7.15 -6.52 2.91
C ASP A 321 -8.31 -6.00 3.76
N THR A 322 -8.20 -4.76 4.23
CA THR A 322 -9.24 -4.05 4.99
C THR A 322 -10.10 -3.13 4.13
N GLY A 323 -9.79 -3.00 2.83
CA GLY A 323 -10.34 -1.99 1.92
C GLY A 323 -9.67 -0.61 2.01
N LEU A 324 -8.87 -0.36 3.07
CA LEU A 324 -8.15 0.89 3.31
C LEU A 324 -6.62 0.70 3.48
N HIS A 325 -6.19 -0.48 3.91
CA HIS A 325 -4.80 -0.85 4.15
C HIS A 325 -4.63 -2.37 3.98
N VAL A 326 -3.51 -2.82 3.40
CA VAL A 326 -3.18 -4.24 3.27
C VAL A 326 -2.05 -4.63 4.21
N PHE A 327 -2.28 -5.62 5.07
CA PHE A 327 -1.26 -6.13 5.99
C PHE A 327 -0.77 -7.50 5.53
N VAL A 328 0.55 -7.70 5.51
CA VAL A 328 1.20 -8.97 5.25
C VAL A 328 1.73 -9.52 6.57
N TRP A 329 0.97 -10.38 7.23
CA TRP A 329 1.42 -11.01 8.45
C TRP A 329 2.25 -12.26 8.13
N VAL A 330 3.34 -12.46 8.87
CA VAL A 330 4.32 -13.52 8.60
C VAL A 330 4.49 -14.41 9.81
N GLY A 331 4.06 -15.67 9.68
CA GLY A 331 4.25 -16.71 10.68
C GLY A 331 5.73 -16.99 10.94
N LYS A 332 6.05 -17.31 12.21
CA LYS A 332 7.41 -17.61 12.64
C LYS A 332 7.92 -18.92 12.03
N GLU A 333 7.03 -19.89 11.82
CA GLU A 333 7.33 -21.23 11.33
C GLU A 333 7.16 -21.35 9.80
N ALA A 334 6.57 -20.33 9.15
CA ALA A 334 6.41 -20.23 7.70
C ALA A 334 7.74 -20.42 6.93
N THR A 335 7.65 -20.96 5.71
CA THR A 335 8.83 -21.28 4.90
C THR A 335 9.55 -20.02 4.42
N SER A 336 10.84 -20.17 4.10
CA SER A 336 11.62 -19.04 3.55
C SER A 336 11.07 -18.56 2.19
N HIS A 337 10.39 -19.45 1.45
CA HIS A 337 9.76 -19.14 0.17
C HIS A 337 8.52 -18.26 0.38
N GLU A 338 7.66 -18.61 1.33
CA GLU A 338 6.47 -17.81 1.72
C GLU A 338 6.89 -16.45 2.29
N LYS A 339 7.87 -16.45 3.21
CA LYS A 339 8.41 -15.25 3.87
C LYS A 339 8.96 -14.21 2.89
N GLY A 340 9.62 -14.67 1.82
CA GLY A 340 10.12 -13.82 0.73
C GLY A 340 9.05 -13.45 -0.30
N GLY A 341 8.11 -14.36 -0.60
CA GLY A 341 7.04 -14.15 -1.57
C GLY A 341 5.91 -13.25 -1.07
N GLY A 342 5.68 -13.18 0.24
CA GLY A 342 4.53 -12.52 0.87
C GLY A 342 4.26 -11.09 0.38
N LEU A 343 5.29 -10.24 0.39
CA LEU A 343 5.17 -8.83 0.01
C LEU A 343 4.98 -8.66 -1.51
N VAL A 344 5.62 -9.51 -2.32
CA VAL A 344 5.47 -9.50 -3.79
C VAL A 344 4.05 -9.92 -4.19
N ILE A 345 3.52 -10.98 -3.57
CA ILE A 345 2.15 -11.46 -3.83
C ILE A 345 1.13 -10.42 -3.39
N ALA A 346 1.29 -9.80 -2.21
CA ALA A 346 0.43 -8.71 -1.77
C ALA A 346 0.47 -7.50 -2.73
N HIS A 347 1.63 -7.19 -3.32
CA HIS A 347 1.75 -6.11 -4.30
C HIS A 347 1.00 -6.41 -5.61
N GLU A 348 1.16 -7.60 -6.19
CA GLU A 348 0.40 -7.99 -7.40
C GLU A 348 -1.10 -8.16 -7.12
N TYR A 349 -1.48 -8.59 -5.91
CA TYR A 349 -2.88 -8.58 -5.45
C TYR A 349 -3.47 -7.17 -5.45
N VAL A 350 -2.83 -6.20 -4.78
CA VAL A 350 -3.28 -4.80 -4.73
C VAL A 350 -3.37 -4.21 -6.13
N LYS A 351 -2.33 -4.40 -6.96
CA LYS A 351 -2.25 -3.91 -8.34
C LYS A 351 -3.36 -4.43 -9.27
N THR A 352 -3.90 -5.62 -8.98
CA THR A 352 -5.02 -6.22 -9.72
C THR A 352 -6.39 -6.04 -9.05
N SER A 353 -6.43 -5.44 -7.86
CA SER A 353 -7.65 -5.12 -7.13
C SER A 353 -8.31 -3.82 -7.64
N LYS A 354 -9.45 -3.44 -7.03
CA LYS A 354 -10.12 -2.16 -7.30
C LYS A 354 -9.36 -0.95 -6.73
N HIS A 355 -8.33 -1.17 -5.90
CA HIS A 355 -7.65 -0.14 -5.13
C HIS A 355 -6.11 -0.28 -5.24
N PRO A 356 -5.50 -0.07 -6.43
CA PRO A 356 -4.08 -0.35 -6.68
C PRO A 356 -3.07 0.60 -5.97
N PHE A 357 -3.57 1.51 -5.13
CA PHE A 357 -2.78 2.49 -4.38
C PHE A 357 -2.83 2.25 -2.86
N LEU A 358 -3.43 1.16 -2.38
CA LEU A 358 -3.47 0.89 -0.94
C LEU A 358 -2.05 0.70 -0.37
N PRO A 359 -1.76 1.25 0.82
CA PRO A 359 -0.52 1.00 1.54
C PRO A 359 -0.40 -0.49 1.94
N ILE A 360 0.84 -0.98 1.99
CA ILE A 360 1.16 -2.38 2.35
C ILE A 360 2.19 -2.39 3.48
N THR A 361 1.90 -3.10 4.58
CA THR A 361 2.83 -3.25 5.72
C THR A 361 3.08 -4.71 6.05
N ARG A 362 4.34 -5.13 6.21
CA ARG A 362 4.71 -6.49 6.63
C ARG A 362 4.94 -6.53 8.14
N VAL A 363 4.31 -7.49 8.83
CA VAL A 363 4.39 -7.67 10.29
C VAL A 363 4.75 -9.12 10.58
N ALA A 364 5.89 -9.37 11.23
CA ALA A 364 6.26 -10.73 11.65
C ALA A 364 5.58 -11.11 12.97
N GLN A 365 5.30 -12.40 13.16
CA GLN A 365 4.71 -12.93 14.39
C GLN A 365 5.52 -12.51 15.63
N GLY A 366 4.85 -11.86 16.58
CA GLY A 366 5.47 -11.32 17.80
C GLY A 366 5.92 -9.85 17.69
N GLN A 367 5.86 -9.24 16.50
CA GLN A 367 5.93 -7.79 16.34
C GLN A 367 4.55 -7.18 16.67
N SER A 368 4.53 -6.13 17.49
CA SER A 368 3.30 -5.40 17.83
C SER A 368 3.20 -4.13 16.98
N LEU A 369 2.08 -3.98 16.27
CA LEU A 369 1.74 -2.79 15.49
C LEU A 369 0.26 -2.47 15.74
N GLU A 370 -0.01 -1.39 16.46
CA GLU A 370 -1.37 -1.03 16.89
C GLU A 370 -2.38 -0.99 15.73
N ALA A 371 -2.00 -0.39 14.60
CA ALA A 371 -2.84 -0.29 13.41
C ALA A 371 -3.17 -1.65 12.74
N PHE A 372 -2.38 -2.69 12.99
CA PHE A 372 -2.66 -4.06 12.58
C PHE A 372 -3.52 -4.77 13.64
N GLU A 373 -3.16 -4.63 14.92
CA GLU A 373 -3.91 -5.19 16.04
C GLU A 373 -5.37 -4.70 16.10
N SER A 374 -5.62 -3.44 15.72
CA SER A 374 -6.97 -2.86 15.65
C SER A 374 -7.83 -3.39 14.50
N THR A 375 -7.29 -4.23 13.61
CA THR A 375 -8.06 -4.78 12.46
C THR A 375 -8.85 -6.04 12.81
N PHE A 376 -8.54 -6.72 13.92
CA PHE A 376 -9.17 -7.97 14.30
C PHE A 376 -10.47 -7.75 15.08
N ASP A 377 -11.48 -8.57 14.80
CA ASP A 377 -12.82 -8.44 15.37
C ASP A 377 -12.97 -9.14 16.74
N ASP A 378 -11.88 -9.69 17.31
CA ASP A 378 -11.85 -10.45 18.57
C ASP A 378 -12.48 -9.70 19.77
N ARG A 379 -12.48 -8.36 19.74
CA ARG A 379 -13.10 -7.53 20.79
C ARG A 379 -14.63 -7.54 20.76
N ALA A 380 -15.26 -7.98 19.67
CA ALA A 380 -16.72 -7.98 19.52
C ALA A 380 -17.40 -9.12 20.29
N GLU A 381 -16.73 -10.25 20.54
CA GLU A 381 -17.33 -11.42 21.22
C GLU A 381 -17.69 -11.17 22.69
N ILE A 382 -17.03 -10.21 23.35
CA ILE A 382 -17.26 -9.90 24.77
C ILE A 382 -18.59 -9.16 24.97
N GLY A 383 -19.15 -8.52 23.92
CA GLY A 383 -20.37 -7.72 24.00
C GLY A 383 -21.69 -8.50 23.88
N SER A 384 -21.67 -9.74 23.35
CA SER A 384 -22.89 -10.47 22.97
C SER A 384 -23.38 -11.52 23.96
N ASN A 385 -22.70 -11.71 25.10
CA ASN A 385 -22.98 -12.81 26.04
C ASN A 385 -23.64 -12.38 27.37
N ILE A 386 -24.12 -11.13 27.48
CA ILE A 386 -24.88 -10.63 28.66
C ILE A 386 -26.34 -10.31 28.27
N GLN A 387 -27.02 -11.26 27.61
CA GLN A 387 -28.47 -11.18 27.38
C GLN A 387 -29.07 -12.57 27.14
N GLY A 388 -29.19 -13.39 28.19
CA GLY A 388 -29.67 -14.77 28.01
C GLY A 388 -29.74 -15.70 29.23
N LYS A 389 -30.27 -15.22 30.36
CA LYS A 389 -30.84 -15.98 31.52
C LYS A 389 -31.14 -14.93 32.61
N GLY A 390 -32.36 -14.75 33.11
CA GLY A 390 -33.55 -15.60 33.09
C GLY A 390 -34.12 -15.58 34.51
N ASP A 391 -35.34 -15.07 34.69
CA ASP A 391 -35.82 -14.58 35.99
C ASP A 391 -36.13 -15.66 37.04
N CYS A 392 -36.12 -15.19 38.30
CA CYS A 392 -36.98 -15.61 39.43
C CYS A 392 -36.79 -17.02 40.05
N VAL A 393 -36.68 -17.08 41.38
CA VAL A 393 -37.81 -17.41 42.28
C VAL A 393 -37.41 -17.16 43.75
N ILE A 394 -38.43 -16.82 44.55
CA ILE A 394 -38.41 -16.48 45.98
C ILE A 394 -38.14 -17.71 46.86
N LEU A 395 -37.20 -17.60 47.81
CA LEU A 395 -37.42 -17.71 49.27
C LEU A 395 -36.16 -17.29 50.05
#